data_AF-A0A538AA14-F1
#
_entry.id   AF-A0A538AA14-F1
#
_cell.length_a   1.000
_cell.length_b   1.000
_cell.length_c   1.000
_cell.angle_alpha   90.00
_cell.angle_beta   90.00
_cell.angle_gamma   90.00
#
_symmetry.space_group_name_H-M   'P 1'
#
loop_
_entity.id
_entity.type
_entity.pdbx_description
1 polymer ?
#
loop_
_entity_poly.entity_id
_entity_poly.type
_entity_poly.pdbx_seq_one_letter_code
_entity_poly.pdbx_strand_id
1 'polypeptide(L)'
;MAGRAAAVYSPIDGVVLRKNLEAGETANPGVAILTLVNPKDIWLRAYVPESEVGRLKVGDPARLTIDAFSQRVFTGRVVEIASEAEFTPRNVQTKKERVNLVFRIKIQINNPDGLLKPGLPADADVD
;
A
#
# COMPACT_ATOMS: atom_id res chain seq x y z
N MET A 1 11.31 43.45 -4.03
CA MET A 1 10.65 42.75 -2.91
C MET A 1 11.47 41.51 -2.59
N ALA A 2 12.10 41.44 -1.42
CA ALA A 2 12.79 40.22 -1.00
C ALA A 2 11.72 39.19 -0.62
N GLY A 3 11.58 38.13 -1.43
CA GLY A 3 10.69 37.03 -1.10
C GLY A 3 11.09 36.43 0.24
N ARG A 4 10.15 36.37 1.18
CA ARG A 4 10.40 35.78 2.49
C ARG A 4 10.64 34.28 2.26
N ALA A 5 11.83 33.79 2.57
CA ALA A 5 12.14 32.37 2.40
C ALA A 5 11.22 31.54 3.30
N ALA A 6 10.49 30.61 2.70
CA ALA A 6 9.68 29.63 3.42
C ALA A 6 10.40 28.28 3.38
N ALA A 7 10.54 27.63 4.53
CA ALA A 7 11.11 26.30 4.64
C ALA A 7 9.99 25.30 4.92
N VAL A 8 9.96 24.21 4.15
CA VAL A 8 9.04 23.08 4.35
C VAL A 8 9.89 21.89 4.81
N TYR A 9 9.53 21.33 5.96
CA TYR A 9 10.24 20.19 6.56
C TYR A 9 9.43 18.90 6.37
N SER A 10 10.13 17.77 6.28
CA SER A 10 9.47 16.47 6.29
C SER A 10 8.75 16.26 7.62
N PRO A 11 7.48 15.82 7.61
CA PRO A 11 6.75 15.50 8.83
C PRO A 11 7.06 14.10 9.37
N ILE A 12 7.79 13.28 8.60
CA ILE A 12 8.13 11.89 8.96
C ILE A 12 9.60 11.60 8.68
N ASP A 13 10.13 10.61 9.40
CA ASP A 13 11.32 9.89 8.96
C ASP A 13 10.95 9.00 7.77
N GLY A 14 11.72 9.11 6.70
CA GLY A 14 11.38 8.37 5.49
C GLY A 14 12.38 8.54 4.35
N VAL A 15 12.03 7.93 3.23
CA VAL A 15 12.79 7.95 1.99
C VAL A 15 12.01 8.74 0.94
N VAL A 16 12.70 9.61 0.20
CA VAL A 16 12.12 10.32 -0.96
C VAL A 16 11.92 9.30 -2.08
N LEU A 17 10.65 9.03 -2.41
CA LEU A 17 10.27 8.19 -3.55
C LEU A 17 10.28 8.98 -4.87
N ARG A 18 9.86 10.24 -4.80
CA ARG A 18 9.76 11.10 -5.98
C ARG A 18 9.99 12.54 -5.60
N LYS A 19 10.74 13.25 -6.44
CA LYS A 19 10.72 14.70 -6.52
C LYS A 19 9.64 15.09 -7.52
N ASN A 20 8.60 15.74 -7.03
CA ASN A 20 7.47 16.18 -7.87
C ASN A 20 7.73 17.57 -8.45
N LEU A 21 8.64 18.34 -7.84
CA LEU A 21 9.17 19.59 -8.34
C LEU A 21 10.69 19.59 -8.30
N GLU A 22 11.30 20.29 -9.25
CA GLU A 22 12.74 20.51 -9.36
C GLU A 22 13.10 21.98 -9.12
N ALA A 23 14.39 22.22 -8.91
CA ALA A 23 14.90 23.58 -8.70
C ALA A 23 14.63 24.46 -9.94
N GLY A 24 14.06 25.64 -9.71
CA GLY A 24 13.67 26.58 -10.76
C GLY A 24 12.19 26.55 -11.11
N GLU A 25 11.44 25.55 -10.64
CA GLU A 25 9.98 25.49 -10.82
C GLU A 25 9.24 26.28 -9.73
N THR A 26 8.05 26.77 -10.08
CA THR A 26 7.17 27.51 -9.14
C THR A 26 6.30 26.55 -8.36
N ALA A 27 6.46 26.51 -7.04
CA ALA A 27 5.61 25.74 -6.13
C ALA A 27 4.35 26.53 -5.73
N ASN A 28 3.20 26.17 -6.30
CA ASN A 28 1.91 26.74 -5.91
C ASN A 28 1.34 26.03 -4.66
N PRO A 29 0.50 26.70 -3.85
CA PRO A 29 -0.21 26.07 -2.74
C PRO A 29 -0.97 24.81 -3.17
N GLY A 30 -0.84 23.72 -2.41
CA GLY A 30 -1.47 22.44 -2.71
C GLY A 30 -0.71 21.54 -3.68
N VAL A 31 0.36 22.02 -4.32
CA VAL A 31 1.21 21.18 -5.17
C VAL A 31 2.19 20.39 -4.29
N ALA A 32 2.23 19.07 -4.47
CA ALA A 32 3.19 18.22 -3.78
C ALA A 32 4.62 18.52 -4.27
N ILE A 33 5.57 18.70 -3.36
CA ILE A 33 6.99 18.94 -3.69
C ILE A 33 7.76 17.61 -3.73
N LEU A 34 7.57 16.77 -2.71
CA LEU A 34 8.18 15.44 -2.58
C LEU A 34 7.12 14.42 -2.24
N THR A 35 7.30 13.19 -2.70
CA THR A 35 6.58 12.01 -2.22
C THR A 35 7.54 11.23 -1.31
N LEU A 36 7.12 10.97 -0.08
CA LEU A 36 7.91 10.29 0.95
C LEU A 36 7.25 8.97 1.34
N VAL A 37 8.05 8.01 1.80
CA VAL A 37 7.57 6.78 2.44
C VAL A 37 8.35 6.50 3.72
N ASN A 38 7.67 6.02 4.75
CA ASN A 38 8.33 5.40 5.90
C ASN A 38 8.55 3.91 5.58
N PRO A 39 9.80 3.44 5.35
CA PRO A 39 10.06 2.05 4.98
C PRO A 39 9.76 1.05 6.12
N LYS A 40 9.60 1.53 7.36
CA LYS A 40 9.22 0.69 8.51
C LYS A 40 7.71 0.49 8.63
N ASP A 41 6.92 1.33 7.95
CA ASP A 41 5.46 1.26 7.96
C ASP A 41 4.95 0.85 6.57
N ILE A 42 5.08 -0.45 6.27
CA ILE A 42 4.69 -1.06 5.01
C ILE A 42 3.54 -2.04 5.25
N TRP A 43 2.58 -2.03 4.35
CA TRP A 43 1.39 -2.86 4.39
C TRP A 43 1.08 -3.43 3.00
N LEU A 44 0.47 -4.60 2.98
CA LEU A 44 -0.08 -5.22 1.78
C LEU A 44 -1.56 -4.85 1.67
N ARG A 45 -1.97 -4.42 0.46
CA ARG A 45 -3.37 -4.42 0.04
C ARG A 45 -3.69 -5.78 -0.57
N ALA A 46 -4.65 -6.49 -0.01
CA ALA A 46 -5.15 -7.73 -0.61
C ALA A 46 -6.67 -7.68 -0.75
N TYR A 47 -7.21 -8.57 -1.58
CA TYR A 47 -8.64 -8.67 -1.86
C TYR A 47 -9.09 -10.10 -1.56
N VAL A 48 -10.11 -10.21 -0.71
CA VAL A 48 -10.65 -11.50 -0.25
C VAL A 48 -12.07 -11.66 -0.80
N PRO A 49 -12.44 -12.83 -1.34
CA PRO A 49 -13.82 -13.07 -1.77
C PRO A 49 -14.82 -12.86 -0.63
N GLU A 50 -16.02 -12.34 -0.96
CA GLU A 50 -17.13 -12.21 0.01
C GLU A 50 -17.40 -13.51 0.78
N SER A 51 -17.30 -14.67 0.12
CA SER A 51 -17.51 -15.98 0.73
C SER A 51 -16.53 -16.33 1.85
N GLU A 52 -15.39 -15.65 1.92
CA GLU A 52 -14.30 -15.94 2.86
C GLU A 52 -14.09 -14.83 3.90
N VAL A 53 -14.43 -13.58 3.57
CA VAL A 53 -14.17 -12.43 4.46
C VAL A 53 -14.79 -12.57 5.84
N GLY A 54 -15.95 -13.23 5.96
CA GLY A 54 -16.65 -13.42 7.23
C GLY A 54 -15.89 -14.28 8.26
N ARG A 55 -14.84 -14.98 7.83
CA ARG A 55 -13.95 -15.76 8.72
C ARG A 55 -12.79 -14.94 9.25
N LEU A 56 -12.43 -13.85 8.57
CA LEU A 56 -11.31 -12.99 8.92
C LEU A 56 -11.68 -11.98 10.00
N LYS A 57 -10.70 -11.63 10.83
CA LYS A 57 -10.79 -10.65 11.89
C LYS A 57 -9.55 -9.75 11.88
N VAL A 58 -9.73 -8.52 12.33
CA VAL A 58 -8.60 -7.64 12.61
C VAL A 58 -7.75 -8.27 13.71
N GLY A 59 -6.45 -8.39 13.46
CA GLY A 59 -5.49 -9.05 14.34
C GLY A 59 -5.03 -10.41 13.83
N ASP A 60 -5.73 -11.03 12.88
CA ASP A 60 -5.36 -12.36 12.37
C ASP A 60 -3.94 -12.34 11.79
N PRO A 61 -3.11 -13.36 12.11
CA PRO A 61 -1.76 -13.43 11.62
C PRO A 61 -1.76 -13.77 10.13
N ALA A 62 -0.75 -13.27 9.42
CA ALA A 62 -0.57 -13.53 8.00
C ALA A 62 0.88 -13.89 7.68
N ARG A 63 1.07 -14.87 6.81
CA ARG A 63 2.34 -15.16 6.14
C ARG A 63 2.30 -14.55 4.74
N LEU A 64 3.36 -13.84 4.38
CA LEU A 64 3.44 -13.13 3.10
C LEU A 64 4.64 -13.63 2.30
N THR A 65 4.42 -13.83 1.02
CA THR A 65 5.48 -14.09 0.03
C THR A 65 5.53 -12.91 -0.92
N ILE A 66 6.72 -12.39 -1.17
CA ILE A 66 6.93 -11.22 -2.02
C ILE A 66 7.80 -11.66 -3.17
N ASP A 67 7.38 -11.42 -4.41
CA ASP A 67 8.03 -11.97 -5.61
C ASP A 67 9.52 -11.63 -5.69
N ALA A 68 9.88 -10.40 -5.31
CA ALA A 68 11.26 -9.93 -5.27
C ALA A 68 12.13 -10.61 -4.20
N PHE A 69 11.53 -11.36 -3.27
CA PHE A 69 12.16 -12.03 -2.14
C PHE A 69 11.62 -13.46 -1.99
N SER A 70 11.54 -14.22 -3.09
CA SER A 70 10.91 -15.55 -3.15
C SER A 70 11.47 -16.60 -2.17
N GLN A 71 12.67 -16.40 -1.63
CA GLN A 71 13.30 -17.27 -0.63
C GLN A 71 12.99 -16.87 0.82
N ARG A 72 12.22 -15.80 1.04
CA ARG A 72 11.93 -15.25 2.38
C ARG A 72 10.42 -15.15 2.60
N VAL A 73 9.97 -15.68 3.72
CA VAL A 73 8.61 -15.46 4.22
C VAL A 73 8.62 -14.25 5.15
N PHE A 74 7.70 -13.33 4.93
CA PHE A 74 7.44 -12.21 5.81
C PHE A 74 6.23 -12.52 6.69
N THR A 75 6.22 -11.96 7.89
CA THR A 75 5.07 -12.08 8.81
C THR A 75 4.34 -10.76 8.90
N GLY A 76 3.05 -10.84 9.18
CA GLY A 76 2.20 -9.69 9.31
C GLY A 76 0.92 -9.99 10.06
N ARG A 77 0.05 -8.99 10.11
CA ARG A 77 -1.27 -9.10 10.73
C ARG A 77 -2.29 -8.26 9.99
N VAL A 78 -3.53 -8.74 9.92
CA VAL A 78 -4.66 -7.95 9.41
C VAL A 78 -4.87 -6.75 10.34
N VAL A 79 -4.86 -5.54 9.79
CA VAL A 79 -5.09 -4.29 10.53
C VAL A 79 -6.36 -3.58 10.10
N GLU A 80 -6.91 -3.93 8.93
CA GLU A 80 -8.14 -3.37 8.41
C GLU A 80 -8.85 -4.38 7.51
N ILE A 81 -10.17 -4.45 7.63
CA ILE A 81 -11.07 -5.14 6.71
C ILE A 81 -12.10 -4.09 6.29
N ALA A 82 -12.25 -3.86 4.99
CA ALA A 82 -13.22 -2.89 4.48
C ALA A 82 -14.66 -3.27 4.89
N SER A 83 -15.50 -2.27 5.18
CA SER A 83 -16.91 -2.48 5.51
C SER A 83 -17.80 -2.69 4.29
N GLU A 84 -17.30 -2.34 3.11
CA GLU A 84 -18.03 -2.40 1.84
C GLU A 84 -17.27 -3.28 0.85
N ALA A 85 -18.02 -4.05 0.08
CA ALA A 85 -17.47 -4.86 -1.00
C ALA A 85 -17.14 -4.00 -2.23
N GLU A 86 -16.04 -4.32 -2.88
CA GLU A 86 -15.63 -3.78 -4.17
C GLU A 86 -15.87 -4.86 -5.25
N PHE A 87 -16.08 -4.41 -6.48
CA PHE A 87 -16.15 -5.30 -7.63
C PHE A 87 -14.75 -5.46 -8.24
N THR A 88 -14.32 -6.69 -8.53
CA THR A 88 -13.05 -6.90 -9.23
C THR A 88 -13.09 -6.29 -10.64
N PRO A 89 -12.24 -5.31 -10.99
CA PRO A 89 -12.17 -4.84 -12.37
C PRO A 89 -11.37 -5.86 -13.20
N ARG A 90 -11.98 -6.44 -14.24
CA ARG A 90 -11.26 -7.10 -15.33
C ARG A 90 -11.65 -6.47 -16.66
N ASN A 91 -10.68 -6.25 -17.55
CA ASN A 91 -10.93 -6.06 -18.98
C ASN A 91 -11.46 -7.39 -19.54
N VAL A 92 -12.75 -7.46 -19.88
CA VAL A 92 -13.44 -8.72 -20.20
C VAL A 92 -13.51 -8.93 -21.72
N GLN A 93 -13.05 -10.09 -22.22
CA GLN A 93 -13.27 -10.53 -23.62
C GLN A 93 -14.48 -11.48 -23.78
N THR A 94 -15.12 -11.95 -22.70
CA THR A 94 -16.35 -12.76 -22.81
C THR A 94 -17.43 -12.41 -21.78
N LYS A 95 -18.71 -12.67 -22.12
CA LYS A 95 -19.90 -12.23 -21.36
C LYS A 95 -20.10 -12.90 -19.99
N LYS A 96 -19.36 -13.97 -19.66
CA LYS A 96 -19.61 -14.83 -18.47
C LYS A 96 -18.80 -14.47 -17.23
N GLU A 97 -17.82 -13.57 -17.34
CA GLU A 97 -16.81 -13.31 -16.29
C GLU A 97 -17.00 -11.93 -15.64
N ARG A 98 -18.25 -11.52 -15.46
CA ARG A 98 -18.60 -10.23 -14.88
C ARG A 98 -18.81 -10.40 -13.36
N VAL A 99 -17.83 -9.91 -12.61
CA VAL A 99 -17.99 -9.33 -11.27
C VAL A 99 -18.12 -10.33 -10.10
N ASN A 100 -17.00 -10.61 -9.44
CA ASN A 100 -17.01 -11.19 -8.08
C ASN A 100 -16.90 -10.06 -7.05
N LEU A 101 -17.71 -10.13 -5.99
CA LEU A 101 -17.61 -9.26 -4.83
C LEU A 101 -16.36 -9.64 -4.01
N VAL A 102 -15.51 -8.66 -3.76
CA VAL A 102 -14.32 -8.81 -2.94
C VAL A 102 -14.27 -7.73 -1.88
N PHE A 103 -13.70 -8.06 -0.73
CA PHE A 103 -13.43 -7.12 0.33
C PHE A 103 -11.94 -6.81 0.37
N ARG A 104 -11.61 -5.53 0.41
CA ARG A 104 -10.24 -5.08 0.59
C ARG A 104 -9.82 -5.32 2.04
N ILE A 105 -8.65 -5.92 2.22
CA ILE A 105 -7.98 -6.01 3.52
C ILE A 105 -6.63 -5.30 3.48
N LYS A 106 -6.19 -4.83 4.64
CA LYS A 106 -4.86 -4.27 4.87
C LYS A 106 -4.11 -5.18 5.84
N ILE A 107 -2.96 -5.68 5.41
CA ILE A 107 -2.08 -6.50 6.25
C ILE A 107 -0.83 -5.69 6.54
N GLN A 108 -0.58 -5.36 7.81
CA GLN A 108 0.68 -4.73 8.21
C GLN A 108 1.80 -5.77 8.12
N ILE A 109 2.92 -5.41 7.49
CA ILE A 109 4.06 -6.32 7.31
C ILE A 109 5.16 -5.95 8.30
N ASN A 110 5.71 -6.94 8.99
CA ASN A 110 6.94 -6.77 9.76
C ASN A 110 8.12 -6.61 8.79
N ASN A 111 8.56 -5.37 8.59
CA ASN A 111 9.69 -5.00 7.72
C ASN A 111 10.82 -4.32 8.51
N PRO A 112 11.47 -5.03 9.47
CA PRO A 112 12.49 -4.41 10.33
C PRO A 112 13.70 -3.90 9.54
N ASP A 113 14.03 -4.57 8.43
CA ASP A 113 15.17 -4.26 7.57
C ASP A 113 14.90 -3.12 6.57
N GLY A 114 13.65 -2.65 6.46
CA GLY A 114 13.27 -1.58 5.53
C GLY A 114 13.41 -1.94 4.05
N LEU A 115 13.45 -3.23 3.70
CA LEU A 115 13.75 -3.72 2.35
C LEU A 115 12.57 -3.58 1.39
N LEU A 116 11.36 -3.66 1.91
CA LEU A 116 10.14 -3.65 1.09
C LEU A 116 9.85 -2.25 0.55
N LYS A 117 9.73 -2.18 -0.77
CA LYS A 117 9.36 -0.95 -1.48
C LYS A 117 7.89 -1.03 -1.91
N PRO A 118 7.15 0.10 -1.91
CA PRO A 118 5.79 0.13 -2.45
C PRO A 118 5.73 -0.33 -3.91
N GLY A 119 4.68 -1.06 -4.25
CA GLY A 119 4.42 -1.56 -5.61
C GLY A 119 4.98 -2.96 -5.90
N LEU A 120 5.68 -3.59 -4.95
CA LEU A 120 6.06 -5.00 -5.08
C LEU A 120 4.82 -5.90 -5.04
N PRO A 121 4.64 -6.82 -6.01
CA PRO A 121 3.63 -7.86 -5.92
C PRO A 121 3.91 -8.80 -4.73
N ALA A 122 2.83 -9.25 -4.09
CA ALA A 122 2.90 -10.15 -2.96
C ALA A 122 1.60 -10.93 -2.81
N ASP A 123 1.73 -12.15 -2.29
CA ASP A 123 0.64 -13.00 -1.86
C ASP A 123 0.64 -13.12 -0.34
N ALA A 124 -0.55 -13.36 0.23
CA ALA A 124 -0.71 -13.59 1.65
C ALA A 124 -1.60 -14.80 1.92
N ASP A 125 -1.19 -15.57 2.92
CA ASP A 125 -1.95 -16.64 3.54
C ASP A 125 -2.29 -16.19 4.96
N VAL A 126 -3.59 -16.13 5.28
CA VAL A 126 -4.11 -15.61 6.56
C VAL A 126 -4.73 -16.78 7.31
N ASP A 127 -4.27 -17.02 8.54
CA ASP A 127 -4.68 -18.17 9.36
C ASP A 127 -6.04 -17.96 10.06
#